data_AF-A0A059JCL7-F1
#
_entry.id   AF-A0A059JCL7-F1
#
_cell.length_a   1.000
_cell.length_b   1.000
_cell.length_c   1.000
_cell.angle_alpha   90.00
_cell.angle_beta   90.00
_cell.angle_gamma   90.00
#
_symmetry.space_group_name_H-M   'P 1'
#
loop_
_entity.id
_entity.type
_entity.pdbx_description
1 polymer ?
#
loop_
_entity_poly.entity_id
_entity_poly.type
_entity_poly.pdbx_seq_one_letter_code
_entity_poly.pdbx_strand_id
1 'polypeptide(L)'
;MAPMATQVVPGGKDVSRYHASSTESAIAEEAQYAAHNYHPLPVVFARASGTSVWDPEGKHYLDFLSAYSAVNQGHCHPELVKTLTEQAATLTLSSRAFYNDVFPKFAKFVTEYFGYDMVLPMNTGAEAVETGIKIARKWGYKVKGIPPNEAIILSVENNFHGRTVS
;
A
#
# COMPACT_ATOMS: atom_id res chain seq x y z
N MET A 1 18.25 3.04 -21.29
CA MET A 1 18.76 2.01 -20.37
C MET A 1 18.24 2.35 -18.99
N ALA A 2 17.30 1.58 -18.45
CA ALA A 2 16.88 1.74 -17.06
C ALA A 2 18.06 1.37 -16.14
N PRO A 3 18.28 2.06 -15.01
CA PRO A 3 19.27 1.60 -14.05
C PRO A 3 18.84 0.21 -13.58
N MET A 4 19.70 -0.79 -13.77
CA MET A 4 19.52 -2.08 -13.10
C MET A 4 19.35 -1.79 -11.61
N ALA A 5 18.37 -2.45 -10.98
CA ALA A 5 18.31 -2.52 -9.53
C ALA A 5 19.71 -2.87 -9.03
N THR A 6 20.30 -1.99 -8.23
CA THR A 6 21.64 -2.18 -7.67
C THR A 6 21.68 -3.56 -7.05
N GLN A 7 22.49 -4.45 -7.63
CA GLN A 7 22.76 -5.74 -7.02
C GLN A 7 23.41 -5.42 -5.68
N VAL A 8 22.67 -5.61 -4.58
CA VAL A 8 23.26 -5.63 -3.25
C VAL A 8 24.12 -6.88 -3.24
N VAL A 9 25.42 -6.70 -3.47
CA VAL A 9 26.42 -7.76 -3.45
C VAL A 9 26.50 -8.29 -2.01
N PRO A 10 26.23 -9.57 -1.75
CA PRO A 10 26.44 -10.13 -0.42
C PRO A 10 27.96 -10.16 -0.15
N GLY A 11 28.43 -9.40 0.84
CA GLY A 11 29.80 -9.51 1.35
C GLY A 11 30.75 -8.32 1.14
N GLY A 12 30.29 -7.16 0.64
CA GLY A 12 31.10 -5.94 0.57
C GLY A 12 30.87 -5.02 1.78
N LYS A 13 31.94 -4.51 2.40
CA LYS A 13 31.95 -3.59 3.57
C LYS A 13 31.28 -2.21 3.36
N ASP A 14 30.51 -2.02 2.28
CA ASP A 14 29.80 -0.78 2.03
C ASP A 14 28.33 -0.99 2.40
N VAL A 15 28.05 -0.94 3.70
CA VAL A 15 26.68 -1.07 4.22
C VAL A 15 25.92 0.16 3.74
N SER A 16 24.98 -0.04 2.82
CA SER A 16 24.05 0.99 2.36
C SER A 16 23.55 1.82 3.55
N ARG A 17 23.53 3.15 3.41
CA ARG A 17 22.99 4.08 4.43
C ARG A 17 21.51 3.82 4.80
N TYR A 18 20.86 2.86 4.14
CA TYR A 18 19.45 2.54 4.26
C TYR A 18 19.17 1.12 4.75
N HIS A 19 20.19 0.25 4.86
CA HIS A 19 19.98 -1.15 5.21
C HIS A 19 20.69 -1.49 6.52
N ALA A 20 19.98 -2.19 7.40
CA ALA A 20 20.57 -2.76 8.61
C ALA A 20 21.64 -3.79 8.26
N SER A 21 22.58 -3.99 9.19
CA SER A 21 23.74 -4.87 8.97
C SER A 21 23.42 -6.37 9.12
N SER A 22 22.37 -6.71 9.87
CA SER A 22 21.90 -8.07 10.13
C SER A 22 20.43 -8.09 10.54
N THR A 23 19.81 -9.26 10.57
CA THR A 23 18.48 -9.48 11.17
C THR A 23 18.44 -9.02 12.62
N GLU A 24 19.47 -9.33 13.41
CA GLU A 24 19.55 -8.95 14.82
C GLU A 24 19.61 -7.42 15.00
N SER A 25 20.47 -6.74 14.23
CA SER A 25 20.60 -5.27 14.27
C SER A 25 19.30 -4.59 13.84
N ALA A 26 18.63 -5.09 12.79
CA ALA A 26 17.35 -4.57 12.36
C ALA A 26 16.26 -4.65 13.45
N ILE A 27 16.12 -5.81 14.10
CA ILE A 27 15.12 -6.01 15.16
C ILE A 27 15.44 -5.14 16.39
N ALA A 28 16.70 -5.04 16.78
CA ALA A 28 17.13 -4.22 17.92
C ALA A 28 16.91 -2.72 17.65
N GLU A 29 17.26 -2.24 16.47
CA GLU A 29 17.06 -0.84 16.06
C GLU A 29 15.56 -0.50 15.97
N GLU A 30 14.73 -1.37 15.39
CA GLU A 30 13.27 -1.16 15.36
C GLU A 30 12.69 -1.10 16.79
N ALA A 31 13.10 -2.02 17.67
CA ALA A 31 12.66 -2.03 19.07
C ALA A 31 13.06 -0.75 19.82
N GLN A 32 14.22 -0.16 19.51
CA GLN A 32 14.71 1.06 20.14
C GLN A 32 14.00 2.32 19.62
N TYR A 33 13.72 2.39 18.32
CA TYR A 33 13.34 3.64 17.66
C TYR A 33 11.88 3.70 17.18
N ALA A 34 11.14 2.57 17.13
CA ALA A 34 9.75 2.52 16.68
C ALA A 34 8.75 2.27 17.81
N ALA A 35 7.48 2.64 17.59
CA ALA A 35 6.39 2.33 18.51
C ALA A 35 6.06 0.82 18.51
N HIS A 36 5.76 0.25 19.68
CA HIS A 36 5.51 -1.19 19.84
C HIS A 36 4.04 -1.56 19.62
N ASN A 37 3.52 -1.29 18.42
CA ASN A 37 2.12 -1.54 18.05
C ASN A 37 1.92 -2.80 17.19
N TYR A 38 2.98 -3.56 16.93
CA TYR A 38 2.98 -4.85 16.26
C TYR A 38 3.82 -5.87 17.03
N HIS A 39 3.57 -7.14 16.75
CA HIS A 39 4.42 -8.25 17.19
C HIS A 39 4.86 -9.07 15.97
N PRO A 40 5.88 -8.60 15.22
CA PRO A 40 6.32 -9.26 13.99
C PRO A 40 6.93 -10.64 14.26
N LEU A 41 6.90 -11.52 13.25
CA LEU A 41 7.75 -12.71 13.26
C LEU A 41 9.22 -12.27 13.21
N PRO A 42 10.16 -13.01 13.84
CA PRO A 42 11.58 -12.65 13.86
C PRO A 42 12.27 -13.00 12.53
N VAL A 43 11.78 -12.43 11.43
CA VAL A 43 12.29 -12.56 10.06
C VAL A 43 12.32 -11.17 9.44
N VAL A 44 13.49 -10.77 8.92
CA VAL A 44 13.69 -9.46 8.31
C VAL A 44 13.78 -9.61 6.81
N PHE A 45 12.95 -8.90 6.04
CA PHE A 45 13.02 -8.92 4.57
C PHE A 45 14.05 -7.89 4.10
N ALA A 46 15.17 -8.33 3.54
CA ALA A 46 16.22 -7.46 3.00
C ALA A 46 16.15 -7.33 1.47
N ARG A 47 15.69 -8.39 0.78
CA ARG A 47 15.49 -8.42 -0.68
C ARG A 47 14.26 -9.25 -1.00
N ALA A 48 13.55 -8.90 -2.09
CA ALA A 48 12.40 -9.67 -2.54
C ALA A 48 12.26 -9.65 -4.07
N SER A 49 11.69 -10.71 -4.64
CA SER A 49 11.37 -10.82 -6.07
C SER A 49 10.34 -11.91 -6.30
N GLY A 50 9.22 -11.57 -6.94
CA GLY A 50 8.11 -12.51 -7.14
C GLY A 50 7.58 -13.00 -5.80
N THR A 51 7.58 -14.32 -5.57
CA THR A 51 7.15 -14.95 -4.31
C THR A 51 8.29 -15.13 -3.30
N SER A 52 9.51 -14.75 -3.67
CA SER A 52 10.73 -15.02 -2.90
C SER A 52 11.19 -13.82 -2.12
N VAL A 53 11.63 -14.06 -0.88
CA VAL A 53 12.22 -13.06 0.00
C VAL A 53 13.51 -13.59 0.61
N TRP A 54 14.46 -12.70 0.89
CA TRP A 54 15.74 -13.02 1.51
C TRP A 54 16.00 -12.09 2.68
N ASP A 55 16.53 -12.64 3.77
CA ASP A 55 17.00 -11.85 4.91
C ASP A 55 18.40 -11.25 4.68
N PRO A 56 18.90 -10.36 5.56
CA PRO A 56 20.23 -9.76 5.42
C PRO A 56 21.35 -10.80 5.34
N GLU A 57 21.19 -11.94 5.99
CA GLU A 57 22.11 -13.07 5.96
C GLU A 57 22.03 -13.88 4.65
N GLY A 58 21.06 -13.58 3.78
CA GLY A 58 20.86 -14.19 2.48
C GLY A 58 20.04 -15.48 2.51
N LYS A 59 19.44 -15.85 3.65
CA LYS A 59 18.56 -17.01 3.73
C LYS A 59 17.23 -16.69 3.04
N HIS A 60 16.78 -17.65 2.24
CA HIS A 60 15.62 -17.54 1.36
C HIS A 60 14.35 -18.07 2.02
N TYR A 61 13.23 -17.40 1.76
CA TYR A 61 11.89 -17.81 2.18
C TYR A 61 10.90 -17.61 1.02
N LEU A 62 9.81 -18.38 1.07
CA LEU A 62 8.62 -18.13 0.27
C LEU A 62 7.65 -17.26 1.09
N ASP A 63 7.21 -16.14 0.51
CA ASP A 63 6.22 -15.27 1.14
C ASP A 63 4.79 -15.81 0.91
N PHE A 64 4.22 -16.41 1.94
CA PHE A 64 2.84 -16.91 1.96
C PHE A 64 1.84 -15.92 2.59
N LEU A 65 2.29 -14.71 2.94
CA LEU A 65 1.44 -13.64 3.47
C LEU A 65 1.10 -12.60 2.39
N SER A 66 2.03 -12.31 1.49
CA SER A 66 1.89 -11.33 0.40
C SER A 66 1.42 -9.94 0.88
N ALA A 67 1.90 -9.53 2.07
CA ALA A 67 1.48 -8.33 2.79
C ALA A 67 -0.06 -8.16 2.81
N TYR A 68 -0.77 -9.20 3.24
CA TYR A 68 -2.24 -9.24 3.27
C TYR A 68 -2.86 -9.04 1.87
N SER A 69 -2.33 -9.74 0.87
CA SER A 69 -2.74 -9.67 -0.55
C SER A 69 -2.46 -8.33 -1.25
N ALA A 70 -1.60 -7.46 -0.69
CA ALA A 70 -1.20 -6.23 -1.36
C ALA A 70 -0.21 -6.48 -2.51
N VAL A 71 0.60 -7.54 -2.40
CA VAL A 71 1.67 -7.87 -3.36
C VAL A 71 1.27 -9.01 -4.30
N ASN A 72 0.01 -9.03 -4.76
CA ASN A 72 -0.54 -10.12 -5.57
C ASN A 72 0.23 -10.38 -6.89
N GLN A 73 0.85 -9.34 -7.45
CA GLN A 73 1.66 -9.41 -8.66
C GLN A 73 3.08 -9.97 -8.40
N GLY A 74 3.44 -10.19 -7.14
CA GLY A 74 4.79 -10.55 -6.71
C GLY A 74 5.66 -9.32 -6.39
N HIS A 75 6.58 -9.49 -5.44
CA HIS A 75 7.50 -8.46 -4.99
C HIS A 75 8.33 -7.92 -6.15
N CYS A 76 8.49 -6.59 -6.19
CA CYS A 76 9.34 -5.89 -7.15
C CYS A 76 9.06 -6.26 -8.62
N HIS A 77 7.77 -6.42 -9.00
CA HIS A 77 7.39 -6.73 -10.37
C HIS A 77 7.99 -5.69 -11.36
N PRO A 78 8.77 -6.12 -12.37
CA PRO A 78 9.57 -5.21 -13.21
C PRO A 78 8.78 -4.08 -13.87
N GLU A 79 7.60 -4.39 -14.43
CA GLU A 79 6.75 -3.37 -15.06
C GLU A 79 6.24 -2.31 -14.05
N LEU A 80 5.88 -2.71 -12.83
CA LEU A 80 5.39 -1.77 -11.80
C LEU A 80 6.52 -0.84 -11.33
N VAL A 81 7.72 -1.39 -11.12
CA VAL A 81 8.91 -0.60 -10.73
C VAL A 81 9.29 0.39 -11.82
N LYS A 82 9.25 -0.05 -13.08
CA LYS A 82 9.50 0.81 -14.24
C LYS A 82 8.49 1.95 -14.32
N THR A 83 7.18 1.65 -14.31
CA THR A 83 6.11 2.66 -14.36
C THR A 83 6.21 3.65 -13.20
N LEU A 84 6.47 3.18 -11.98
CA LEU A 84 6.65 4.04 -10.82
C LEU A 84 7.83 5.02 -11.03
N THR A 85 8.97 4.51 -11.51
CA THR A 85 10.18 5.31 -11.71
C THR A 85 10.00 6.35 -12.82
N GLU A 86 9.39 5.97 -13.94
CA GLU A 86 9.09 6.86 -15.06
C GLU A 86 8.16 8.01 -14.63
N GLN A 87 7.07 7.69 -13.92
CA GLN A 87 6.14 8.71 -13.45
C GLN A 87 6.75 9.59 -12.36
N ALA A 88 7.51 9.01 -11.41
CA ALA A 88 8.16 9.77 -10.34
C ALA A 88 9.21 10.75 -10.85
N ALA A 89 9.88 10.44 -11.96
CA ALA A 89 10.80 11.35 -12.64
C ALA A 89 10.07 12.49 -13.39
N THR A 90 8.75 12.39 -13.57
CA THR A 90 7.93 13.36 -14.31
C THR A 90 7.10 14.25 -13.38
N LEU A 91 6.22 13.65 -12.57
CA LEU A 91 5.36 14.35 -11.60
C LEU A 91 4.83 13.36 -10.56
N THR A 92 5.00 13.69 -9.27
CA THR A 92 4.55 12.85 -8.16
C THR A 92 3.22 13.31 -7.54
N LEU A 93 3.03 14.61 -7.31
CA LEU A 93 1.86 15.14 -6.60
C LEU A 93 1.48 16.55 -7.05
N SER A 94 0.24 16.71 -7.52
CA SER A 94 -0.36 18.01 -7.89
C SER A 94 -1.39 18.52 -6.88
N SER A 95 -1.70 17.75 -5.84
CA SER A 95 -2.97 17.85 -5.10
C SER A 95 -4.21 17.74 -6.01
N ARG A 96 -5.41 17.97 -5.46
CA ARG A 96 -6.66 18.07 -6.22
C ARG A 96 -7.03 19.52 -6.56
N ALA A 97 -6.24 20.51 -6.15
CA ALA A 97 -6.40 21.91 -6.53
C ALA A 97 -6.03 22.15 -8.00
N PHE A 98 -5.17 21.31 -8.57
CA PHE A 98 -4.79 21.34 -9.97
C PHE A 98 -5.19 20.03 -10.66
N TYR A 99 -5.49 20.10 -11.95
CA TYR A 99 -5.59 18.91 -12.77
C TYR A 99 -4.19 18.34 -13.06
N ASN A 100 -4.13 17.02 -13.20
CA ASN A 100 -3.00 16.33 -13.82
C ASN A 100 -3.54 15.45 -14.96
N ASP A 101 -2.68 15.09 -15.89
CA ASP A 101 -3.01 14.37 -17.12
C ASP A 101 -3.12 12.85 -16.93
N VAL A 102 -2.63 12.30 -15.82
CA VAL A 102 -2.72 10.86 -15.48
C VAL A 102 -4.09 10.49 -14.91
N PHE A 103 -4.63 11.29 -13.98
CA PHE A 103 -5.88 11.00 -13.28
C PHE A 103 -7.08 10.72 -14.22
N PRO A 104 -7.39 11.51 -15.26
CA PRO A 104 -8.52 11.21 -16.13
C PRO A 104 -8.36 9.89 -16.91
N LYS A 105 -7.13 9.49 -17.24
CA LYS A 105 -6.85 8.20 -17.89
C LYS A 105 -7.05 7.03 -16.94
N PHE A 106 -6.54 7.15 -15.70
CA PHE A 106 -6.79 6.17 -14.64
C PHE A 106 -8.29 6.04 -14.36
N ALA A 107 -8.99 7.17 -14.19
CA ALA A 107 -10.41 7.20 -13.90
C ALA A 107 -11.21 6.47 -14.98
N LYS A 108 -10.95 6.77 -16.26
CA LYS A 108 -11.59 6.07 -17.39
C LYS A 108 -11.31 4.56 -17.36
N PHE A 109 -10.05 4.17 -17.23
CA PHE A 109 -9.65 2.75 -17.24
C PHE A 109 -10.39 1.96 -16.16
N VAL A 110 -10.38 2.45 -14.91
CA VAL A 110 -10.98 1.70 -13.79
C VAL A 110 -12.50 1.64 -13.90
N THR A 111 -13.16 2.71 -14.36
CA THR A 111 -14.61 2.72 -14.57
C THR A 111 -15.04 1.75 -15.67
N GLU A 112 -14.32 1.71 -16.79
CA GLU A 112 -14.61 0.79 -17.90
C GLU A 112 -14.31 -0.67 -17.51
N TYR A 113 -13.23 -0.90 -16.77
CA TYR A 113 -12.84 -2.25 -16.36
C TYR A 113 -13.82 -2.88 -15.36
N PHE A 114 -14.30 -2.11 -14.38
CA PHE A 114 -15.20 -2.61 -13.34
C PHE A 114 -16.69 -2.34 -13.60
N GLY A 115 -17.04 -1.58 -14.65
CA GLY A 115 -18.43 -1.30 -15.03
C GLY A 115 -19.15 -0.31 -14.10
N TYR A 116 -18.47 0.74 -13.64
CA TYR A 116 -19.03 1.82 -12.81
C TYR A 116 -18.98 3.17 -13.51
N ASP A 117 -19.87 4.10 -13.16
CA ASP A 117 -19.91 5.43 -13.77
C ASP A 117 -18.76 6.37 -13.33
N MET A 118 -18.31 6.24 -12.07
CA MET A 118 -17.34 7.16 -11.47
C MET A 118 -16.42 6.42 -10.47
N VAL A 119 -15.22 6.96 -10.28
CA VAL A 119 -14.27 6.52 -9.24
C VAL A 119 -13.86 7.69 -8.34
N LEU A 120 -13.67 7.40 -7.05
CA LEU A 120 -13.10 8.32 -6.08
C LEU A 120 -11.89 7.65 -5.42
N PRO A 121 -10.65 7.86 -5.92
CA PRO A 121 -9.47 7.22 -5.35
C PRO A 121 -9.13 7.81 -3.98
N MET A 122 -8.63 6.94 -3.10
CA MET A 122 -8.09 7.23 -1.76
C MET A 122 -6.75 6.49 -1.61
N ASN A 123 -6.08 6.67 -0.46
CA ASN A 123 -4.74 6.12 -0.25
C ASN A 123 -4.79 4.79 0.50
N THR A 124 -5.64 4.69 1.51
CA THR A 124 -5.75 3.51 2.39
C THR A 124 -7.11 2.81 2.27
N GLY A 125 -7.17 1.54 2.68
CA GLY A 125 -8.44 0.80 2.79
C GLY A 125 -9.43 1.46 3.76
N ALA A 126 -8.93 2.03 4.87
CA ALA A 126 -9.77 2.72 5.85
C ALA A 126 -10.42 3.98 5.26
N GLU A 127 -9.67 4.82 4.54
CA GLU A 127 -10.22 5.99 3.85
C GLU A 127 -11.26 5.61 2.79
N ALA A 128 -11.06 4.51 2.07
CA ALA A 128 -12.02 4.01 1.10
C ALA A 128 -13.34 3.62 1.77
N VAL A 129 -13.28 2.89 2.91
CA VAL A 129 -14.48 2.48 3.65
C VAL A 129 -15.20 3.67 4.29
N GLU A 130 -14.46 4.58 4.95
CA GLU A 130 -15.03 5.82 5.51
C GLU A 130 -15.73 6.66 4.43
N THR A 131 -15.12 6.75 3.25
CA THR A 131 -15.71 7.44 2.10
C THR A 131 -16.97 6.74 1.61
N GLY A 132 -16.97 5.40 1.53
CA GLY A 132 -18.15 4.60 1.21
C GLY A 132 -19.31 4.84 2.19
N ILE A 133 -19.03 4.86 3.50
CA ILE A 133 -19.99 5.17 4.56
C ILE A 133 -20.57 6.57 4.38
N LYS A 134 -19.72 7.56 4.10
CA LYS A 134 -20.15 8.96 3.88
C LYS A 134 -21.02 9.10 2.63
N ILE A 135 -20.68 8.40 1.54
CA ILE A 135 -21.49 8.36 0.32
C ILE A 135 -22.85 7.73 0.61
N ALA A 136 -22.89 6.58 1.29
CA ALA A 136 -24.11 5.87 1.63
C ALA A 136 -25.03 6.72 2.53
N ARG A 137 -24.50 7.33 3.59
CA ARG A 137 -25.27 8.24 4.46
C ARG A 137 -25.79 9.46 3.70
N LYS A 138 -24.94 10.12 2.90
CA LYS A 138 -25.33 11.30 2.11
C LYS A 138 -26.44 10.96 1.10
N TRP A 139 -26.36 9.80 0.45
CA TRP A 139 -27.42 9.29 -0.41
C TRP A 139 -28.69 8.99 0.38
N GLY A 140 -28.56 8.36 1.55
CA GLY A 140 -29.66 8.08 2.47
C GLY A 140 -30.46 9.34 2.83
N TYR A 141 -29.77 10.43 3.13
CA TYR A 141 -30.41 11.71 3.44
C TYR A 141 -31.00 12.40 2.19
N LYS A 142 -30.24 12.48 1.10
CA LYS A 142 -30.62 13.31 -0.06
C LYS A 142 -31.59 12.64 -1.03
N VAL A 143 -31.52 11.32 -1.15
CA VAL A 143 -32.26 10.58 -2.18
C VAL A 143 -33.31 9.68 -1.54
N LYS A 144 -32.93 8.89 -0.52
CA LYS A 144 -33.88 8.02 0.17
C LYS A 144 -34.78 8.77 1.17
N GLY A 145 -34.37 9.95 1.62
CA GLY A 145 -35.15 10.81 2.53
C GLY A 145 -35.10 10.38 3.99
N ILE A 146 -34.04 9.70 4.43
CA ILE A 146 -33.84 9.39 5.86
C ILE A 146 -33.70 10.72 6.63
N PRO A 147 -34.33 10.88 7.81
CA PRO A 147 -34.17 12.09 8.61
C PRO A 147 -32.70 12.35 8.99
N PRO A 148 -32.31 13.61 9.23
CA PRO A 148 -30.95 13.96 9.64
C PRO A 148 -30.49 13.14 10.85
N ASN A 149 -29.27 12.60 10.77
CA ASN A 149 -28.63 11.80 11.83
C ASN A 149 -29.30 10.45 12.14
N GLU A 150 -30.28 10.00 11.36
CA GLU A 150 -30.94 8.70 11.55
C GLU A 150 -30.46 7.60 10.59
N ALA A 151 -29.46 7.87 9.74
CA ALA A 151 -28.93 6.87 8.81
C ALA A 151 -28.05 5.83 9.51
N ILE A 152 -28.55 4.60 9.58
CA ILE A 152 -27.85 3.44 10.13
C ILE A 152 -27.05 2.75 9.03
N ILE A 153 -25.81 2.36 9.35
CA ILE A 153 -24.96 1.50 8.53
C ILE A 153 -24.87 0.16 9.24
N LEU A 154 -25.22 -0.92 8.55
CA LEU A 154 -25.09 -2.27 9.06
C LEU A 154 -23.70 -2.82 8.74
N SER A 155 -23.09 -3.51 9.69
CA SER A 155 -21.86 -4.28 9.51
C SER A 155 -22.02 -5.64 10.19
N VAL A 156 -21.06 -6.53 9.93
CA VAL A 156 -21.02 -7.87 10.53
C VAL A 156 -20.07 -7.90 11.72
N GLU A 157 -20.33 -8.80 12.66
CA GLU A 157 -19.42 -9.07 13.77
C GLU A 157 -18.06 -9.54 13.25
N ASN A 158 -16.98 -9.16 13.93
CA ASN A 158 -15.59 -9.48 13.56
C ASN A 158 -15.15 -8.99 12.16
N ASN A 159 -15.85 -7.99 11.59
CA ASN A 159 -15.35 -7.30 10.40
C ASN A 159 -14.05 -6.52 10.72
N PHE A 160 -13.23 -6.28 9.69
CA PHE A 160 -12.05 -5.42 9.79
C PHE A 160 -11.99 -4.47 8.60
N HIS A 161 -12.20 -3.18 8.84
CA HIS A 161 -12.15 -2.14 7.80
C HIS A 161 -11.18 -1.00 8.10
N GLY A 162 -10.39 -1.09 9.17
CA GLY A 162 -9.40 -0.08 9.51
C GLY A 162 -9.23 0.11 11.01
N ARG A 163 -8.54 1.20 11.35
CA ARG A 163 -8.22 1.61 12.74
C ARG A 163 -8.59 3.08 12.99
N THR A 164 -9.58 3.61 12.27
CA THR A 164 -10.14 4.94 12.53
C THR A 164 -11.00 4.91 13.80
N VAL A 165 -11.23 6.07 14.42
CA VAL A 165 -11.92 6.18 15.72
C VAL A 165 -13.42 5.87 15.64
N SER A 166 -14.04 6.16 14.48
CA SER A 166 -15.47 6.04 14.12
C SER A 166 -16.49 6.29 15.23
#